data_AF-A0A0L8BCP1-F1
#
_entry.id   AF-A0A0L8BCP1-F1
#
_cell.length_a   1.000
_cell.length_b   1.000
_cell.length_c   1.000
_cell.angle_alpha   90.00
_cell.angle_beta   90.00
_cell.angle_gamma   90.00
#
_symmetry.space_group_name_H-M   'P 1'
#
loop_
_entity.id
_entity.type
_entity.pdbx_description
1 polymer ?
#
loop_
_entity_poly.entity_id
_entity_poly.type
_entity_poly.pdbx_seq_one_letter_code
_entity_poly.pdbx_strand_id
1 'polypeptide(L)'
;IETGNGTATNDGTDSYSGGDGIDTLDLSALVQEVLADIETGIAEGNEIGTDVIDGFEIIAGGQGGDRLSGGAGNNILSGGSGNDVLRGRGGDDILVGGAGNDTLEGNTGNDTFLVVIPPDASGSDGNDLIDGNEAVDTYDASAATQAVVIDLDRGTAEGAEIGSDLLTAIEGAVGGKGDDVLVADTAVNFLAGGDGADVCVF
;
A
#
# COMPACT_ATOMS: atom_id res chain seq x y z
N ILE A 1 -23.16 14.38 -9.30
CA ILE A 1 -21.92 15.04 -8.85
C ILE A 1 -22.10 15.33 -7.38
N GLU A 2 -21.85 14.31 -6.57
CA GLU A 2 -21.50 14.54 -5.18
C GLU A 2 -20.06 15.05 -5.16
N THR A 3 -19.81 16.11 -4.41
CA THR A 3 -18.52 16.80 -4.34
C THR A 3 -17.92 16.61 -2.96
N GLY A 4 -16.69 16.12 -2.86
CA GLY A 4 -15.98 15.81 -1.61
C GLY A 4 -15.79 14.31 -1.36
N ASN A 5 -15.47 13.91 -0.12
CA ASN A 5 -15.32 12.51 0.27
C ASN A 5 -16.63 11.74 0.07
N GLY A 6 -16.70 10.86 -0.93
CA GLY A 6 -17.87 10.03 -1.22
C GLY A 6 -17.86 8.74 -0.41
N THR A 7 -18.99 8.39 0.22
CA THR A 7 -19.22 7.06 0.80
C THR A 7 -20.19 6.31 -0.09
N ALA A 8 -19.72 5.31 -0.82
CA ALA A 8 -20.55 4.58 -1.77
C ALA A 8 -21.53 3.65 -1.02
N THR A 9 -22.83 3.99 -1.01
CA THR A 9 -23.88 3.13 -0.43
C THR A 9 -24.96 2.82 -1.45
N ASN A 10 -24.90 1.63 -2.07
CA ASN A 10 -25.96 0.91 -2.83
C ASN A 10 -27.18 1.73 -3.31
N ASP A 11 -27.02 2.61 -4.30
CA ASP A 11 -28.16 3.21 -4.99
C ASP A 11 -28.05 3.40 -6.53
N GLY A 12 -26.96 2.98 -7.19
CA GLY A 12 -26.96 2.89 -8.64
C GLY A 12 -25.61 3.07 -9.30
N THR A 13 -25.59 3.89 -10.35
CA THR A 13 -24.37 4.38 -10.99
C THR A 13 -24.28 5.86 -10.65
N ASP A 14 -23.31 6.19 -9.81
CA ASP A 14 -23.07 7.53 -9.34
C ASP A 14 -21.90 8.20 -10.04
N SER A 15 -21.76 9.49 -9.78
CA SER A 15 -20.64 10.29 -10.28
C SER A 15 -20.12 11.18 -9.16
N TYR A 16 -18.89 10.88 -8.75
CA TYR A 16 -18.13 11.55 -7.70
C TYR A 16 -17.01 12.38 -8.33
N SER A 17 -16.77 13.57 -7.78
CA SER A 17 -15.67 14.43 -8.19
C SER A 17 -15.00 15.03 -6.96
N GLY A 18 -13.68 14.85 -6.84
CA GLY A 18 -12.88 15.43 -5.75
C GLY A 18 -12.74 16.95 -5.90
N GLY A 19 -12.38 17.41 -7.10
CA GLY A 19 -12.29 18.83 -7.42
C GLY A 19 -10.87 19.38 -7.22
N ASP A 20 -10.74 20.53 -6.56
CA ASP A 20 -9.43 21.12 -6.27
C ASP A 20 -8.93 20.62 -4.92
N GLY A 21 -7.73 20.04 -4.86
CA GLY A 21 -7.12 19.65 -3.60
C GLY A 21 -6.48 18.28 -3.66
N ILE A 22 -6.47 17.63 -2.50
CA ILE A 22 -6.19 16.19 -2.37
C ILE A 22 -7.48 15.58 -1.85
N ASP A 23 -8.05 14.67 -2.63
CA ASP A 23 -9.37 14.13 -2.37
C ASP A 23 -9.31 12.61 -2.10
N THR A 24 -10.23 12.14 -1.27
CA THR A 24 -10.29 10.74 -0.82
C THR A 24 -11.58 10.06 -1.27
N LEU A 25 -11.41 8.94 -1.97
CA LEU A 25 -12.47 7.96 -2.20
C LEU A 25 -12.45 6.96 -1.04
N ASP A 26 -13.45 7.04 -0.17
CA ASP A 26 -13.54 6.22 1.03
C ASP A 26 -14.51 5.03 0.81
N LEU A 27 -13.91 3.86 0.62
CA LEU A 27 -14.58 2.57 0.43
C LEU A 27 -14.42 1.68 1.67
N SER A 28 -13.94 2.23 2.80
CA SER A 28 -13.56 1.45 3.97
C SER A 28 -14.73 0.77 4.70
N ALA A 29 -15.96 1.16 4.35
CA ALA A 29 -17.18 0.55 4.87
C ALA A 29 -17.61 -0.71 4.09
N LEU A 30 -17.00 -0.97 2.92
CA LEU A 30 -17.33 -2.10 2.07
C LEU A 30 -16.76 -3.41 2.65
N VAL A 31 -17.47 -4.51 2.39
CA VAL A 31 -17.12 -5.84 2.92
C VAL A 31 -16.89 -6.89 1.83
N GLN A 32 -17.21 -6.59 0.57
CA GLN A 32 -16.82 -7.38 -0.59
C GLN A 32 -15.82 -6.61 -1.46
N GLU A 33 -15.22 -7.34 -2.39
CA GLU A 33 -14.26 -6.83 -3.38
C GLU A 33 -14.81 -5.61 -4.15
N VAL A 34 -13.95 -4.60 -4.27
CA VAL A 34 -14.13 -3.44 -5.15
C VAL A 34 -12.94 -3.30 -6.10
N LEU A 35 -13.22 -2.89 -7.33
CA LEU A 35 -12.23 -2.39 -8.28
C LEU A 35 -12.35 -0.87 -8.32
N ALA A 36 -11.27 -0.15 -8.02
CA ALA A 36 -11.22 1.30 -8.17
C ALA A 36 -9.96 1.72 -8.94
N ASP A 37 -10.14 2.54 -9.98
CA ASP A 37 -9.07 2.97 -10.87
C ASP A 37 -9.22 4.47 -11.17
N ILE A 38 -8.30 5.27 -10.61
CA ILE A 38 -8.30 6.73 -10.72
C ILE A 38 -8.11 7.19 -12.17
N GLU A 39 -7.21 6.56 -12.95
CA GLU A 39 -6.93 6.96 -14.34
C GLU A 39 -8.13 6.71 -15.25
N THR A 40 -8.80 5.56 -15.09
CA THR A 40 -9.98 5.24 -15.91
C THR A 40 -11.24 5.95 -15.42
N GLY A 41 -11.22 6.44 -14.18
CA GLY A 41 -12.33 7.13 -13.54
C GLY A 41 -13.48 6.19 -13.19
N ILE A 42 -13.18 4.94 -12.80
CA ILE A 42 -14.18 3.91 -12.51
C ILE A 42 -13.97 3.35 -11.10
N ALA A 43 -15.08 3.21 -10.35
CA ALA A 43 -15.15 2.36 -9.17
C ALA A 43 -16.32 1.38 -9.31
N GLU A 44 -16.09 0.08 -9.18
CA GLU A 44 -17.12 -0.95 -9.34
C GLU A 44 -17.02 -2.05 -8.29
N GLY A 45 -18.18 -2.54 -7.82
CA GLY A 45 -18.27 -3.58 -6.82
C GLY A 45 -19.70 -4.00 -6.55
N ASN A 46 -19.91 -5.12 -5.86
CA ASN A 46 -21.25 -5.66 -5.62
C ASN A 46 -22.09 -4.75 -4.69
N GLU A 47 -21.47 -4.04 -3.74
CA GLU A 47 -22.15 -3.09 -2.86
C GLU A 47 -22.42 -1.73 -3.51
N ILE A 48 -21.63 -1.35 -4.51
CA ILE A 48 -21.62 0.03 -5.05
C ILE A 48 -22.15 0.11 -6.47
N GLY A 49 -22.22 -1.00 -7.21
CA GLY A 49 -22.56 -0.99 -8.63
C GLY A 49 -21.36 -0.58 -9.47
N THR A 50 -21.57 0.37 -10.39
CA THR A 50 -20.50 0.92 -11.24
C THR A 50 -20.63 2.44 -11.21
N ASP A 51 -19.65 3.09 -10.61
CA ASP A 51 -19.58 4.53 -10.40
C ASP A 51 -18.49 5.17 -11.26
N VAL A 52 -18.68 6.44 -11.54
CA VAL A 52 -17.68 7.31 -12.19
C VAL A 52 -17.00 8.16 -11.13
N ILE A 53 -15.67 8.12 -11.08
CA ILE A 53 -14.85 8.92 -10.18
C ILE A 53 -13.93 9.85 -10.98
N ASP A 54 -13.65 11.04 -10.48
CA ASP A 54 -12.78 12.02 -11.14
C ASP A 54 -12.07 12.91 -10.11
N GLY A 55 -10.77 13.15 -10.30
CA GLY A 55 -9.96 14.00 -9.44
C GLY A 55 -9.82 13.48 -8.00
N PHE A 56 -9.53 12.20 -7.83
CA PHE A 56 -9.20 11.60 -6.53
C PHE A 56 -7.73 11.19 -6.53
N GLU A 57 -7.04 11.42 -5.42
CA GLU A 57 -5.63 11.04 -5.26
C GLU A 57 -5.45 9.93 -4.20
N ILE A 58 -6.44 9.76 -3.33
CA ILE A 58 -6.42 8.79 -2.23
C ILE A 58 -7.57 7.80 -2.39
N ILE A 59 -7.27 6.51 -2.29
CA ILE A 59 -8.28 5.46 -2.15
C ILE A 59 -8.06 4.72 -0.84
N ALA A 60 -9.12 4.63 -0.02
CA ALA A 60 -9.18 3.72 1.11
C ALA A 60 -10.13 2.57 0.78
N GLY A 61 -9.58 1.38 0.57
CA GLY A 61 -10.29 0.12 0.35
C GLY A 61 -10.98 -0.40 1.61
N GLY A 62 -11.70 -1.50 1.44
CA GLY A 62 -12.60 -2.12 2.41
C GLY A 62 -12.04 -3.38 3.07
N GLN A 63 -12.93 -4.34 3.33
CA GLN A 63 -12.59 -5.64 3.92
C GLN A 63 -12.56 -6.78 2.88
N GLY A 64 -12.81 -6.44 1.60
CA GLY A 64 -12.78 -7.37 0.47
C GLY A 64 -11.37 -7.53 -0.08
N GLY A 65 -11.15 -8.50 -0.98
CA GLY A 65 -9.90 -8.55 -1.74
C GLY A 65 -9.96 -7.54 -2.88
N ASP A 66 -9.56 -6.31 -2.61
CA ASP A 66 -9.79 -5.15 -3.45
C ASP A 66 -8.72 -4.99 -4.54
N ARG A 67 -9.09 -4.29 -5.61
CA ARG A 67 -8.21 -4.01 -6.76
C ARG A 67 -8.14 -2.51 -6.97
N LEU A 68 -7.10 -1.89 -6.43
CA LEU A 68 -6.96 -0.44 -6.40
C LEU A 68 -5.85 0.00 -7.35
N SER A 69 -6.10 1.04 -8.13
CA SER A 69 -5.11 1.59 -9.06
C SER A 69 -5.11 3.12 -9.04
N GLY A 70 -3.91 3.67 -8.89
CA GLY A 70 -3.63 5.09 -9.02
C GLY A 70 -3.71 5.59 -10.45
N GLY A 71 -3.21 6.80 -10.66
CA GLY A 71 -3.07 7.46 -11.94
C GLY A 71 -1.61 7.82 -12.22
N ALA A 72 -1.39 8.82 -13.08
CA ALA A 72 -0.06 9.28 -13.44
C ALA A 72 0.59 10.28 -12.45
N GLY A 73 -0.03 10.54 -11.31
CA GLY A 73 0.50 11.44 -10.28
C GLY A 73 0.43 10.79 -8.90
N ASN A 74 1.11 11.40 -7.93
CA ASN A 74 1.29 10.83 -6.60
C ASN A 74 -0.04 10.48 -5.91
N ASN A 75 -0.18 9.20 -5.56
CA ASN A 75 -1.36 8.62 -4.95
C ASN A 75 -1.08 8.01 -3.57
N ILE A 76 -2.14 7.85 -2.78
CA ILE A 76 -2.12 7.05 -1.56
C ILE A 76 -3.18 5.97 -1.68
N LEU A 77 -2.75 4.72 -1.73
CA LEU A 77 -3.64 3.56 -1.87
C LEU A 77 -3.56 2.72 -0.60
N SER A 78 -4.69 2.48 0.04
CA SER A 78 -4.81 1.55 1.17
C SER A 78 -5.78 0.44 0.82
N GLY A 79 -5.34 -0.82 0.87
CA GLY A 79 -6.17 -2.00 0.57
C GLY A 79 -7.19 -2.27 1.68
N GLY A 80 -6.71 -2.28 2.92
CA GLY A 80 -7.56 -2.39 4.10
C GLY A 80 -7.44 -3.77 4.73
N SER A 81 -8.48 -4.60 4.63
CA SER A 81 -8.38 -6.02 4.99
C SER A 81 -8.79 -6.85 3.80
N GLY A 82 -8.22 -8.05 3.64
CA GLY A 82 -8.42 -8.84 2.43
C GLY A 82 -7.10 -9.12 1.76
N ASN A 83 -7.13 -9.84 0.65
CA ASN A 83 -5.94 -10.03 -0.17
C ASN A 83 -6.07 -9.08 -1.36
N ASP A 84 -5.36 -7.96 -1.29
CA ASP A 84 -5.55 -6.82 -2.15
C ASP A 84 -4.52 -6.77 -3.28
N VAL A 85 -4.86 -6.07 -4.36
CA VAL A 85 -3.96 -5.76 -5.47
C VAL A 85 -3.91 -4.25 -5.66
N LEU A 86 -2.78 -3.63 -5.32
CA LEU A 86 -2.58 -2.19 -5.44
C LEU A 86 -1.55 -1.89 -6.53
N ARG A 87 -1.81 -0.86 -7.34
CA ARG A 87 -0.91 -0.37 -8.39
C ARG A 87 -0.79 1.14 -8.34
N GLY A 88 0.40 1.65 -8.03
CA GLY A 88 0.69 3.08 -8.00
C GLY A 88 0.58 3.72 -9.39
N ARG A 89 1.34 3.15 -10.34
CA ARG A 89 1.52 3.58 -11.74
C ARG A 89 2.57 4.67 -11.88
N GLY A 90 2.16 5.92 -11.92
CA GLY A 90 3.07 7.03 -12.20
C GLY A 90 3.06 8.01 -11.07
N GLY A 91 4.23 8.52 -10.71
CA GLY A 91 4.34 9.45 -9.58
C GLY A 91 4.95 8.76 -8.38
N ASP A 92 5.24 9.54 -7.33
CA ASP A 92 5.78 8.98 -6.10
C ASP A 92 4.60 8.59 -5.19
N ASP A 93 4.31 7.30 -5.10
CA ASP A 93 3.11 6.76 -4.47
C ASP A 93 3.35 6.21 -3.05
N ILE A 94 2.30 6.16 -2.24
CA ILE A 94 2.29 5.44 -0.96
C ILE A 94 1.28 4.29 -1.07
N LEU A 95 1.78 3.05 -0.96
CA LEU A 95 0.97 1.84 -1.03
C LEU A 95 0.96 1.16 0.34
N VAL A 96 -0.24 0.95 0.88
CA VAL A 96 -0.50 0.22 2.13
C VAL A 96 -1.38 -0.97 1.78
N GLY A 97 -0.85 -2.19 1.82
CA GLY A 97 -1.66 -3.41 1.64
C GLY A 97 -2.72 -3.51 2.74
N GLY A 98 -2.24 -3.63 3.98
CA GLY A 98 -3.10 -3.74 5.15
C GLY A 98 -3.09 -5.18 5.65
N ALA A 99 -4.23 -5.70 6.07
CA ALA A 99 -4.33 -7.05 6.63
C ALA A 99 -4.71 -8.08 5.56
N GLY A 100 -3.83 -9.04 5.28
CA GLY A 100 -4.00 -10.15 4.37
C GLY A 100 -2.75 -10.32 3.50
N ASN A 101 -2.79 -11.19 2.49
CA ASN A 101 -1.64 -11.38 1.61
C ASN A 101 -1.84 -10.55 0.35
N ASP A 102 -1.10 -9.45 0.25
CA ASP A 102 -1.32 -8.43 -0.76
C ASP A 102 -0.32 -8.52 -1.91
N THR A 103 -0.66 -7.87 -3.03
CA THR A 103 0.23 -7.66 -4.17
C THR A 103 0.32 -6.17 -4.47
N LEU A 104 1.50 -5.59 -4.29
CA LEU A 104 1.74 -4.16 -4.42
C LEU A 104 2.75 -3.91 -5.55
N GLU A 105 2.36 -3.09 -6.53
CA GLU A 105 3.23 -2.69 -7.65
C GLU A 105 3.37 -1.16 -7.67
N GLY A 106 4.59 -0.66 -7.49
CA GLY A 106 4.90 0.79 -7.57
C GLY A 106 4.80 1.31 -9.01
N ASN A 107 5.60 0.70 -9.89
CA ASN A 107 5.79 1.03 -11.31
C ASN A 107 6.82 2.12 -11.54
N THR A 108 6.42 3.38 -11.71
CA THR A 108 7.35 4.47 -12.05
C THR A 108 7.23 5.59 -11.04
N GLY A 109 8.36 5.97 -10.47
CA GLY A 109 8.40 6.98 -9.41
C GLY A 109 9.09 6.40 -8.19
N ASN A 110 9.39 7.22 -7.20
CA ASN A 110 10.00 6.72 -5.97
C ASN A 110 8.88 6.36 -5.00
N ASP A 111 8.51 5.09 -4.97
CA ASP A 111 7.34 4.62 -4.24
C ASP A 111 7.70 4.20 -2.82
N THR A 112 6.73 4.31 -1.92
CA THR A 112 6.84 3.85 -0.53
C THR A 112 5.79 2.77 -0.26
N PHE A 113 6.25 1.57 0.03
CA PHE A 113 5.43 0.46 0.52
C PHE A 113 5.41 0.52 2.04
N LEU A 114 4.32 1.08 2.58
CA LEU A 114 4.18 1.34 4.01
C LEU A 114 3.45 0.19 4.70
N VAL A 115 4.16 -0.46 5.61
CA VAL A 115 3.64 -1.48 6.52
C VAL A 115 2.77 -0.81 7.58
N VAL A 116 1.58 -1.35 7.82
CA VAL A 116 0.68 -0.91 8.89
C VAL A 116 0.24 -2.11 9.72
N ILE A 117 0.55 -2.09 11.01
CA ILE A 117 0.24 -3.21 11.91
C ILE A 117 -1.24 -3.17 12.32
N PRO A 118 -2.04 -4.23 12.04
CA PRO A 118 -3.43 -4.30 12.44
C PRO A 118 -3.57 -4.22 13.98
N PRO A 119 -4.59 -3.51 14.49
CA PRO A 119 -4.79 -3.35 15.93
C PRO A 119 -5.18 -4.67 16.62
N ASP A 120 -5.68 -5.66 15.89
CA ASP A 120 -5.91 -7.00 16.39
C ASP A 120 -4.62 -7.84 16.30
N ALA A 121 -3.76 -7.65 17.31
CA ALA A 121 -2.45 -8.27 17.53
C ALA A 121 -2.42 -9.82 17.65
N SER A 122 -3.28 -10.53 16.92
CA SER A 122 -3.34 -11.99 16.82
C SER A 122 -2.60 -12.57 15.61
N GLY A 123 -2.10 -11.74 14.68
CA GLY A 123 -1.38 -12.16 13.48
C GLY A 123 -0.43 -11.08 12.95
N SER A 124 0.30 -11.41 11.88
CA SER A 124 0.97 -10.42 11.05
C SER A 124 -0.04 -9.66 10.21
N ASP A 125 0.38 -8.55 9.59
CA ASP A 125 -0.35 -7.89 8.52
C ASP A 125 -0.51 -8.79 7.29
N GLY A 126 0.48 -9.60 6.92
CA GLY A 126 0.38 -10.36 5.68
C GLY A 126 1.57 -11.24 5.39
N ASN A 127 1.59 -11.82 4.19
CA ASN A 127 2.80 -12.24 3.51
C ASN A 127 2.67 -11.69 2.10
N ASP A 128 3.35 -10.58 1.84
CA ASP A 128 3.05 -9.74 0.69
C ASP A 128 4.01 -9.97 -0.46
N LEU A 129 3.54 -9.67 -1.66
CA LEU A 129 4.34 -9.59 -2.87
C LEU A 129 4.50 -8.14 -3.26
N ILE A 130 5.72 -7.63 -3.21
CA ILE A 130 6.02 -6.22 -3.44
C ILE A 130 7.02 -6.09 -4.59
N ASP A 131 6.67 -5.23 -5.56
CA ASP A 131 7.52 -4.92 -6.71
C ASP A 131 7.59 -3.40 -6.95
N GLY A 132 8.73 -2.79 -6.63
CA GLY A 132 8.98 -1.38 -6.89
C GLY A 132 9.02 -1.03 -8.39
N ASN A 133 9.48 -1.97 -9.22
CA ASN A 133 9.78 -1.78 -10.64
C ASN A 133 10.91 -0.76 -10.93
N GLU A 134 10.57 0.45 -11.38
CA GLU A 134 11.53 1.45 -11.86
C GLU A 134 11.70 2.58 -10.85
N ALA A 135 12.93 3.07 -10.73
CA ALA A 135 13.37 4.16 -9.85
C ALA A 135 13.87 3.68 -8.48
N VAL A 136 13.68 4.45 -7.41
CA VAL A 136 14.23 4.15 -6.08
C VAL A 136 13.08 3.99 -5.13
N ASP A 137 12.81 2.75 -4.76
CA ASP A 137 11.63 2.39 -3.98
C ASP A 137 11.99 2.03 -2.55
N THR A 138 11.07 2.28 -1.62
CA THR A 138 11.30 2.09 -0.19
C THR A 138 10.25 1.14 0.41
N TYR A 139 10.73 0.09 1.07
CA TYR A 139 9.92 -0.70 2.01
C TYR A 139 10.03 -0.09 3.41
N ASP A 140 8.91 0.37 3.97
CA ASP A 140 8.87 1.10 5.24
C ASP A 140 8.13 0.30 6.32
N ALA A 141 8.90 -0.33 7.21
CA ALA A 141 8.40 -1.07 8.38
C ALA A 141 8.39 -0.24 9.67
N SER A 142 8.44 1.10 9.60
CA SER A 142 8.52 1.98 10.78
C SER A 142 7.37 1.84 11.78
N ALA A 143 6.24 1.28 11.35
CA ALA A 143 5.11 0.96 12.21
C ALA A 143 5.33 -0.28 13.10
N ALA A 144 6.23 -1.18 12.71
CA ALA A 144 6.54 -2.39 13.46
C ALA A 144 7.09 -2.03 14.85
N THR A 145 6.55 -2.70 15.86
CA THR A 145 6.97 -2.56 17.26
C THR A 145 7.92 -3.66 17.71
N GLN A 146 7.97 -4.76 16.96
CA GLN A 146 8.89 -5.88 17.14
C GLN A 146 10.01 -5.84 16.10
N ALA A 147 11.06 -6.63 16.35
CA ALA A 147 12.21 -6.73 15.45
C ALA A 147 11.80 -7.29 14.07
N VAL A 148 12.36 -6.70 13.02
CA VAL A 148 12.23 -7.15 11.63
C VAL A 148 13.60 -7.46 11.02
N VAL A 149 13.60 -8.37 10.04
CA VAL A 149 14.75 -8.68 9.20
C VAL A 149 14.41 -8.31 7.77
N ILE A 150 15.01 -7.25 7.24
CA ILE A 150 14.84 -6.82 5.85
C ILE A 150 16.14 -7.13 5.11
N ASP A 151 16.08 -8.05 4.14
CA ASP A 151 17.21 -8.50 3.35
C ASP A 151 16.97 -8.22 1.88
N LEU A 152 17.54 -7.12 1.38
CA LEU A 152 17.41 -6.69 -0.01
C LEU A 152 18.23 -7.58 -0.97
N ASP A 153 19.30 -8.25 -0.52
CA ASP A 153 20.06 -9.21 -1.35
C ASP A 153 19.24 -10.47 -1.65
N ARG A 154 18.43 -10.89 -0.66
CA ARG A 154 17.51 -12.01 -0.80
C ARG A 154 16.14 -11.61 -1.33
N GLY A 155 15.81 -10.32 -1.31
CA GLY A 155 14.49 -9.80 -1.64
C GLY A 155 13.43 -10.23 -0.63
N THR A 156 13.70 -10.17 0.67
CA THR A 156 12.76 -10.64 1.70
C THR A 156 12.65 -9.66 2.86
N ALA A 157 11.46 -9.51 3.43
CA ALA A 157 11.26 -8.90 4.75
C ALA A 157 10.50 -9.87 5.66
N GLU A 158 11.02 -10.13 6.86
CA GLU A 158 10.45 -11.10 7.79
C GLU A 158 10.32 -10.51 9.20
N GLY A 159 9.17 -10.73 9.84
CA GLY A 159 8.93 -10.32 11.22
C GLY A 159 7.61 -10.86 11.78
N ALA A 160 7.46 -10.83 13.11
CA ALA A 160 6.25 -11.36 13.75
C ALA A 160 4.98 -10.55 13.41
N GLU A 161 5.16 -9.26 13.11
CA GLU A 161 4.07 -8.31 12.82
C GLU A 161 3.91 -8.06 11.32
N ILE A 162 4.98 -8.23 10.55
CA ILE A 162 5.00 -8.00 9.09
C ILE A 162 4.89 -9.30 8.27
N GLY A 163 4.94 -10.45 8.95
CA GLY A 163 4.95 -11.77 8.31
C GLY A 163 6.22 -12.03 7.50
N SER A 164 6.05 -12.49 6.26
CA SER A 164 7.12 -12.94 5.37
C SER A 164 6.87 -12.47 3.93
N ASP A 165 7.43 -11.32 3.61
CA ASP A 165 7.23 -10.64 2.33
C ASP A 165 8.32 -10.99 1.32
N LEU A 166 7.94 -10.93 0.04
CA LEU A 166 8.84 -11.02 -1.10
C LEU A 166 8.97 -9.64 -1.75
N LEU A 167 10.20 -9.14 -1.76
CA LEU A 167 10.55 -7.81 -2.28
C LEU A 167 11.31 -7.94 -3.59
N THR A 168 10.86 -7.21 -4.62
CA THR A 168 11.55 -7.07 -5.90
C THR A 168 11.76 -5.59 -6.20
N ALA A 169 12.94 -5.23 -6.72
CA ALA A 169 13.28 -3.85 -7.09
C ALA A 169 13.02 -2.84 -5.95
N ILE A 170 13.60 -3.12 -4.78
CA ILE A 170 13.54 -2.22 -3.62
C ILE A 170 14.98 -1.84 -3.22
N GLU A 171 15.27 -0.55 -3.18
CA GLU A 171 16.59 -0.01 -2.81
C GLU A 171 16.59 0.58 -1.39
N GLY A 172 15.43 0.98 -0.89
CA GLY A 172 15.23 1.59 0.42
C GLY A 172 14.58 0.63 1.42
N ALA A 173 15.10 0.61 2.65
CA ALA A 173 14.50 -0.14 3.75
C ALA A 173 14.52 0.69 5.04
N VAL A 174 13.36 0.74 5.71
CA VAL A 174 13.20 1.37 7.03
C VAL A 174 12.74 0.30 8.02
N GLY A 175 13.50 0.12 9.10
CA GLY A 175 13.15 -0.73 10.24
C GLY A 175 12.10 -0.08 11.15
N GLY A 176 11.66 -0.84 12.14
CA GLY A 176 10.64 -0.47 13.11
C GLY A 176 11.22 0.09 14.41
N LYS A 177 10.61 -0.34 15.53
CA LYS A 177 11.01 0.02 16.89
C LYS A 177 11.76 -1.10 17.62
N GLY A 178 11.97 -2.22 16.94
CA GLY A 178 12.68 -3.37 17.45
C GLY A 178 14.18 -3.28 17.21
N ASP A 179 14.93 -4.30 17.64
CA ASP A 179 16.34 -4.42 17.27
C ASP A 179 16.42 -5.06 15.88
N ASP A 180 16.52 -4.24 14.84
CA ASP A 180 16.30 -4.69 13.46
C ASP A 180 17.58 -5.14 12.75
N VAL A 181 17.43 -5.98 11.72
CA VAL A 181 18.52 -6.39 10.83
C VAL A 181 18.20 -5.98 9.40
N LEU A 182 19.02 -5.11 8.82
CA LEU A 182 18.87 -4.64 7.44
C LEU A 182 20.09 -5.08 6.63
N VAL A 183 19.87 -5.79 5.53
CA VAL A 183 20.93 -6.28 4.63
C VAL A 183 20.77 -5.61 3.27
N ALA A 184 21.81 -4.90 2.84
CA ALA A 184 21.92 -4.28 1.53
C ALA A 184 22.17 -5.33 0.43
N ASP A 185 21.82 -5.01 -0.81
CA ASP A 185 22.18 -5.80 -1.98
C ASP A 185 23.40 -5.19 -2.69
N THR A 186 23.62 -5.53 -3.95
CA THR A 186 24.74 -4.97 -4.73
C THR A 186 24.47 -3.58 -5.33
N ALA A 187 23.23 -3.09 -5.26
CA ALA A 187 22.85 -1.78 -5.75
C ALA A 187 23.22 -0.68 -4.75
N VAL A 188 22.76 0.55 -5.00
CA VAL A 188 22.89 1.64 -4.02
C VAL A 188 21.67 1.61 -3.12
N ASN A 189 21.85 1.16 -1.88
CA ASN A 189 20.76 1.06 -0.92
C ASN A 189 20.69 2.23 0.07
N PHE A 190 19.49 2.49 0.58
CA PHE A 190 19.21 3.43 1.67
C PHE A 190 18.61 2.67 2.85
N LEU A 191 19.41 2.44 3.89
CA LEU A 191 18.98 1.69 5.08
C LEU A 191 18.82 2.62 6.27
N ALA A 192 17.67 2.56 6.93
CA ALA A 192 17.39 3.26 8.18
C ALA A 192 16.88 2.25 9.22
N GLY A 193 17.64 2.01 10.28
CA GLY A 193 17.29 1.01 11.30
C GLY A 193 16.05 1.34 12.13
N GLY A 194 15.74 2.62 12.34
CA GLY A 194 14.59 3.03 13.16
C GLY A 194 14.97 3.26 14.63
N ASP A 195 14.05 2.93 15.53
CA ASP A 195 14.31 2.91 16.97
C ASP A 195 14.80 1.52 17.36
N GLY A 196 15.83 1.40 18.20
CA GLY A 196 16.33 0.08 18.62
C GLY A 196 17.85 -0.01 18.53
N ALA A 197 18.37 -1.22 18.73
CA ALA A 197 19.78 -1.55 18.51
C ALA A 197 19.94 -2.31 17.19
N ASP A 198 20.02 -1.57 16.09
CA ASP A 198 19.94 -2.13 14.74
C ASP A 198 21.29 -2.60 14.18
N VAL A 199 21.23 -3.54 13.26
CA VAL A 199 22.37 -4.05 12.49
C VAL A 199 22.14 -3.78 11.01
N CYS A 200 22.97 -2.93 10.41
CA CYS A 200 23.02 -2.75 8.96
C CYS A 200 24.23 -3.49 8.38
N VAL A 201 23.99 -4.34 7.38
CA VAL A 201 25.01 -5.08 6.63
C VAL A 201 25.08 -4.51 5.21
N PHE A 202 26.29 -4.19 4.77
CA PHE A 202 26.61 -3.61 3.45
C PHE A 202 27.65 -4.46 2.71
#